data_AF-A0A4Y8Z2D2-F1
#
_entry.id   AF-A0A4Y8Z2D2-F1
#
_cell.length_a   1.000
_cell.length_b   1.000
_cell.length_c   1.000
_cell.angle_alpha   90.00
_cell.angle_beta   90.00
_cell.angle_gamma   90.00
#
_symmetry.space_group_name_H-M   'P 1'
#
loop_
_entity.id
_entity.type
_entity.pdbx_description
1 polymer ?
#
loop_
_entity_poly.entity_id
_entity_poly.type
_entity_poly.pdbx_seq_one_letter_code
_entity_poly.pdbx_strand_id
1 'polypeptide(L)'
;MLFLGLLLAAISAAMMTVATLQLSQVNEGHYLPVTIGKFAVRSPRNVTAIRVGAQAVAVASAWIVAVTVWDIPVNPAALALPAAALILPIAIPVLVITAQHNRRLTTSGI
;
A
#
# COMPACT_ATOMS: atom_id res chain seq x y z
N MET A 1 8.62 17.78 11.87
CA MET A 1 7.84 17.56 10.63
C MET A 1 8.09 16.17 10.03
N LEU A 2 9.34 15.75 9.82
CA LEU A 2 9.67 14.42 9.26
C LEU A 2 9.01 13.25 9.98
N PHE A 3 9.10 13.20 11.32
CA PHE A 3 8.48 12.14 12.13
C PHE A 3 6.97 12.02 11.90
N LEU A 4 6.26 13.14 11.78
CA LEU A 4 4.83 13.16 11.49
C LEU A 4 4.54 12.60 10.09
N GLY A 5 5.34 12.96 9.09
CA GLY A 5 5.24 12.40 7.74
C GLY A 5 5.44 10.87 7.75
N LEU A 6 6.47 10.37 8.44
CA LEU A 6 6.72 8.94 8.56
C LEU A 6 5.60 8.20 9.32
N LEU A 7 5.06 8.79 10.38
CA LEU A 7 3.93 8.22 11.11
C LEU A 7 2.68 8.10 10.24
N LEU A 8 2.35 9.15 9.48
CA LEU A 8 1.23 9.13 8.54
C LEU A 8 1.44 8.10 7.42
N ALA A 9 2.68 7.93 6.93
CA ALA A 9 3.01 6.88 5.98
C ALA A 9 2.76 5.48 6.55
N ALA A 10 3.14 5.24 7.81
CA ALA A 10 2.86 3.97 8.49
C ALA A 10 1.36 3.71 8.67
N ILE A 11 0.58 4.75 8.99
CA ILE A 11 -0.90 4.64 9.08
C ILE A 11 -1.51 4.31 7.72
N SER A 12 -1.07 5.00 6.66
CA SER A 12 -1.51 4.72 5.30
C SER A 12 -1.20 3.27 4.88
N ALA A 13 0.02 2.79 5.18
CA ALA A 13 0.42 1.40 4.93
C ALA A 13 -0.49 0.40 5.67
N ALA A 14 -0.81 0.65 6.94
CA ALA A 14 -1.72 -0.19 7.72
C ALA A 14 -3.12 -0.22 7.10
N MET A 15 -3.67 0.94 6.74
CA MET A 15 -4.98 1.04 6.09
C MET A 15 -5.02 0.27 4.76
N MET A 16 -3.99 0.43 3.93
CA MET A 16 -3.89 -0.28 2.65
C MET A 16 -3.77 -1.80 2.83
N THR A 17 -3.03 -2.23 3.86
CA THR A 17 -2.90 -3.64 4.23
C THR A 17 -4.24 -4.24 4.64
N VAL A 18 -4.98 -3.57 5.54
CA VAL A 18 -6.31 -4.01 5.98
C VAL A 18 -7.28 -4.11 4.79
N ALA A 19 -7.30 -3.08 3.93
CA ALA A 19 -8.15 -3.12 2.75
C ALA A 19 -7.79 -4.27 1.79
N THR A 20 -6.50 -4.59 1.67
CA THR A 20 -6.04 -5.69 0.81
C THR A 20 -6.41 -7.05 1.39
N LEU A 21 -6.32 -7.23 2.71
CA LEU A 21 -6.82 -8.43 3.39
C LEU A 21 -8.33 -8.61 3.22
N GLN A 22 -9.10 -7.53 3.34
CA GLN A 22 -10.54 -7.59 3.11
C GLN A 22 -10.87 -7.93 1.65
N LEU A 23 -10.10 -7.39 0.68
CA LEU A 23 -10.23 -7.76 -0.73
C LEU A 23 -9.91 -9.23 -0.99
N SER A 24 -8.90 -9.79 -0.34
CA SER A 24 -8.54 -11.20 -0.52
C SER A 24 -9.60 -12.13 0.04
N GLN A 25 -10.19 -11.79 1.19
CA GLN A 25 -11.30 -12.55 1.77
C GLN A 25 -12.55 -12.52 0.89
N VAL A 26 -12.90 -11.35 0.33
CA VAL A 26 -14.07 -11.21 -0.55
C VAL A 26 -13.88 -11.89 -1.92
N ASN A 27 -12.63 -12.03 -2.37
CA ASN A 27 -12.28 -12.74 -3.60
C ASN A 27 -11.70 -14.14 -3.31
N GLU A 28 -12.12 -14.80 -2.24
CA GLU A 28 -11.79 -16.21 -2.05
C GLU A 28 -12.25 -17.05 -3.26
N GLY A 29 -11.40 -17.99 -3.67
CA GLY A 29 -11.60 -18.79 -4.87
C GLY A 29 -11.27 -18.10 -6.20
N HIS A 30 -10.89 -16.81 -6.20
CA HIS A 30 -10.58 -16.07 -7.42
C HIS A 30 -9.22 -15.38 -7.35
N TYR A 31 -8.50 -15.33 -8.48
CA TYR A 31 -7.22 -14.65 -8.58
C TYR A 31 -7.37 -13.14 -8.37
N LEU A 32 -6.48 -12.57 -7.55
CA LEU A 32 -6.37 -11.14 -7.32
C LEU A 32 -5.35 -10.52 -8.29
N PRO A 33 -5.67 -9.38 -8.94
CA PRO A 33 -4.71 -8.66 -9.76
C PRO A 33 -3.62 -8.00 -8.91
N VAL A 34 -2.34 -8.27 -9.25
CA VAL A 34 -1.16 -7.80 -8.49
C VAL A 34 -0.86 -6.31 -8.71
N THR A 35 -1.10 -5.81 -9.92
CA THR A 35 -0.75 -4.43 -10.31
C THR A 35 -1.94 -3.71 -10.93
N ILE A 36 -2.47 -4.22 -12.04
CA ILE A 36 -3.58 -3.63 -12.80
C ILE A 36 -4.49 -4.77 -13.27
N GLY A 37 -5.78 -4.69 -12.98
CA GLY A 37 -6.76 -5.68 -13.42
C GLY A 37 -8.14 -5.47 -12.80
N LYS A 38 -9.11 -6.28 -13.22
CA LYS A 38 -10.46 -6.30 -12.65
C LYS A 38 -10.53 -7.41 -11.61
N PHE A 39 -11.12 -7.10 -10.45
CA PHE A 39 -11.48 -8.13 -9.46
C PHE A 39 -12.67 -8.94 -10.00
N ALA A 40 -12.67 -10.24 -9.77
CA ALA A 40 -13.79 -11.11 -10.12
C ALA A 40 -15.03 -10.75 -9.32
N VAL A 41 -14.87 -10.44 -8.03
CA VAL A 41 -15.91 -9.92 -7.15
C VAL A 41 -15.69 -8.43 -6.89
N ARG A 42 -16.76 -7.64 -7.04
CA ARG A 42 -16.69 -6.18 -6.84
C ARG A 42 -16.25 -5.86 -5.40
N SER A 43 -15.23 -5.01 -5.28
CA SER A 43 -14.77 -4.48 -4.00
C SER A 43 -15.93 -3.84 -3.21
N PRO A 44 -16.13 -4.20 -1.93
CA PRO A 44 -17.10 -3.53 -1.08
C PRO A 44 -16.83 -2.02 -0.98
N ARG A 45 -17.88 -1.21 -0.82
CA ARG A 45 -17.74 0.26 -0.71
C ARG A 45 -16.83 0.67 0.44
N ASN A 46 -16.93 0.00 1.59
CA ASN A 46 -16.10 0.29 2.77
C ASN A 46 -14.61 0.06 2.48
N VAL A 47 -14.28 -1.05 1.81
CA VAL A 47 -12.90 -1.36 1.42
C VAL A 47 -12.35 -0.33 0.45
N THR A 48 -13.17 0.10 -0.51
CA THR A 48 -12.83 1.14 -1.46
C THR A 48 -12.57 2.48 -0.76
N ALA A 49 -13.41 2.85 0.22
CA ALA A 49 -13.23 4.05 1.03
C ALA A 49 -11.94 4.01 1.84
N ILE A 50 -11.59 2.86 2.44
CA ILE A 50 -10.32 2.69 3.16
C ILE A 50 -9.12 2.88 2.23
N ARG A 51 -9.15 2.33 1.01
CA ARG A 51 -8.06 2.49 0.03
C ARG A 51 -7.90 3.94 -0.41
N VAL A 52 -9.00 4.63 -0.68
CA VAL A 52 -8.97 6.06 -1.04
C VAL A 52 -8.44 6.89 0.13
N GLY A 53 -8.87 6.59 1.36
CA GLY A 53 -8.34 7.23 2.57
C GLY A 53 -6.84 6.98 2.75
N ALA A 54 -6.38 5.74 2.56
CA ALA A 54 -4.96 5.40 2.62
C ALA A 54 -4.15 6.18 1.58
N GLN A 55 -4.64 6.32 0.35
CA GLN A 55 -3.99 7.13 -0.69
C GLN A 55 -3.92 8.61 -0.31
N ALA A 56 -5.00 9.19 0.23
CA ALA A 56 -4.99 10.57 0.69
C ALA A 56 -3.95 10.80 1.80
N VAL A 57 -3.88 9.89 2.78
CA VAL A 57 -2.89 9.92 3.86
C VAL A 57 -1.47 9.73 3.30
N ALA A 58 -1.27 8.89 2.28
CA ALA A 58 0.02 8.69 1.61
C ALA A 58 0.50 9.96 0.88
N VAL A 59 -0.40 10.67 0.22
CA VAL A 59 -0.06 11.93 -0.47
C VAL A 59 0.31 13.00 0.54
N ALA A 60 -0.45 13.12 1.63
CA ALA A 60 -0.16 14.06 2.71
C ALA A 60 1.20 13.76 3.38
N SER A 61 1.49 12.47 3.65
CA SER A 61 2.78 12.07 4.22
C SER A 61 3.94 12.36 3.27
N ALA A 62 3.80 12.02 1.99
CA ALA A 62 4.80 12.29 0.97
C ALA A 62 5.10 13.79 0.84
N TRP A 63 4.06 14.64 0.89
CA TRP A 63 4.23 16.09 0.86
C TRP A 63 5.00 16.60 2.07
N ILE A 64 4.65 16.16 3.29
CA ILE A 64 5.35 16.56 4.52
C ILE A 64 6.83 16.14 4.46
N VAL A 65 7.11 14.92 4.00
CA VAL A 65 8.49 14.43 3.85
C VAL A 65 9.23 15.25 2.78
N ALA A 66 8.62 15.51 1.63
CA ALA A 66 9.23 16.29 0.55
C ALA A 66 9.61 17.69 1.01
N VAL A 67 8.69 18.42 1.67
CA VAL A 67 8.97 19.76 2.22
C VAL A 67 10.06 19.69 3.28
N THR A 68 10.07 18.66 4.13
CA THR A 68 11.10 18.54 5.18
C THR A 68 12.49 18.27 4.61
N VAL A 69 12.57 17.63 3.44
CA VAL A 69 13.84 17.22 2.82
C VAL A 69 14.33 18.25 1.79
N TRP A 70 13.46 19.14 1.31
CA TRP A 70 13.74 20.10 0.23
C TRP A 70 14.93 21.03 0.50
N ASP A 71 15.09 21.51 1.73
CA ASP A 71 16.17 22.45 2.09
C ASP A 71 17.46 21.76 2.57
N ILE A 72 17.48 20.43 2.59
CA ILE A 72 18.66 19.69 3.05
C ILE A 72 19.63 19.55 1.86
N PRO A 73 20.90 20.01 1.97
CA PRO A 73 21.90 19.80 0.94
C PRO A 73 22.38 18.33 1.00
N VAL A 74 21.56 17.42 0.48
CA VAL A 74 21.83 15.99 0.45
C VAL A 74 22.15 15.51 -0.95
N ASN A 75 23.10 14.58 -1.02
CA ASN A 75 23.33 13.75 -2.21
C ASN A 75 21.98 13.12 -2.65
N PRO A 76 21.61 13.15 -3.94
CA PRO A 76 20.41 12.50 -4.45
C PRO A 76 20.25 11.03 -4.00
N ALA A 77 21.35 10.30 -3.77
CA ALA A 77 21.33 8.95 -3.21
C ALA A 77 20.72 8.89 -1.79
N ALA A 78 20.87 9.94 -0.98
CA ALA A 78 20.26 10.03 0.34
C ALA A 78 18.74 10.30 0.29
N LEU A 79 18.19 10.69 -0.86
CA LEU A 79 16.73 10.79 -1.08
C LEU A 79 16.07 9.41 -1.33
N ALA A 80 16.87 8.39 -1.67
CA ALA A 80 16.36 7.04 -1.90
C ALA A 80 15.78 6.41 -0.63
N LEU A 81 16.37 6.67 0.53
CA LEU A 81 15.92 6.16 1.84
C LEU A 81 14.53 6.68 2.25
N PRO A 82 14.26 7.99 2.26
CA PRO A 82 12.92 8.50 2.56
C PRO A 82 11.89 8.10 1.50
N ALA A 83 12.27 8.03 0.22
CA ALA A 83 11.38 7.52 -0.83
C ALA A 83 11.02 6.04 -0.60
N ALA A 84 12.00 5.19 -0.29
CA ALA A 84 11.79 3.79 0.05
C ALA A 84 10.91 3.63 1.30
N ALA A 85 11.12 4.46 2.34
CA ALA A 85 10.31 4.47 3.54
C ALA A 85 8.84 4.87 3.30
N LEU A 86 8.54 5.59 2.22
CA LEU A 86 7.17 5.93 1.83
C LEU A 86 6.50 4.83 0.99
N ILE A 87 7.26 4.17 0.11
CA ILE A 87 6.70 3.23 -0.89
C ILE A 87 6.67 1.80 -0.36
N LEU A 88 7.78 1.33 0.22
CA LEU A 88 7.95 -0.08 0.59
C LEU A 88 6.91 -0.56 1.62
N PRO A 89 6.56 0.21 2.67
CA PRO A 89 5.58 -0.23 3.65
C PRO A 89 4.18 -0.40 3.06
N ILE A 90 3.85 0.29 1.96
CA ILE A 90 2.56 0.16 1.27
C ILE A 90 2.63 -0.99 0.27
N ALA A 91 3.68 -1.04 -0.56
CA ALA A 91 3.78 -1.99 -1.65
C ALA A 91 4.05 -3.43 -1.18
N ILE A 92 4.94 -3.63 -0.19
CA ILE A 92 5.35 -4.97 0.26
C ILE A 92 4.17 -5.78 0.80
N PRO A 93 3.37 -5.28 1.76
CA PRO A 93 2.26 -6.08 2.30
C PRO A 93 1.22 -6.42 1.22
N VAL A 94 0.91 -5.46 0.33
CA VAL A 94 -0.03 -5.68 -0.77
C VAL A 94 0.45 -6.81 -1.67
N LEU A 95 1.72 -6.78 -2.08
CA LEU A 95 2.33 -7.82 -2.91
C LEU A 95 2.36 -9.17 -2.20
N VAL A 96 2.77 -9.20 -0.93
CA VAL A 96 2.86 -10.43 -0.13
C VAL A 96 1.48 -11.08 0.05
N ILE A 97 0.46 -10.31 0.45
CA ILE A 97 -0.91 -10.81 0.64
C ILE A 97 -1.45 -11.36 -0.68
N THR A 98 -1.29 -10.60 -1.77
CA THR A 98 -1.79 -10.99 -3.09
C THR A 98 -1.09 -12.25 -3.60
N ALA A 99 0.24 -12.32 -3.47
CA ALA A 99 1.02 -13.48 -3.89
C ALA A 99 0.69 -14.72 -3.04
N GLN A 100 0.54 -14.57 -1.72
CA GLN A 100 0.14 -15.67 -0.84
C GLN A 100 -1.26 -16.18 -1.16
N HIS A 101 -2.22 -15.29 -1.39
CA HIS A 101 -3.58 -15.64 -1.79
C HIS A 101 -3.59 -16.43 -3.10
N ASN A 102 -2.95 -15.90 -4.14
CA ASN A 102 -2.91 -16.53 -5.46
C ASN A 102 -2.16 -17.88 -5.43
N ARG A 103 -1.07 -17.98 -4.65
CA ARG A 103 -0.32 -19.24 -4.49
C ARG A 103 -1.17 -20.33 -3.86
N ARG A 104 -2.02 -19.99 -2.87
CA ARG A 104 -2.95 -20.95 -2.25
C ARG A 104 -3.89 -21.53 -3.30
N LEU A 105 -4.49 -20.69 -4.15
CA LEU A 105 -5.38 -21.13 -5.24
C LEU A 105 -4.68 -22.09 -6.19
N THR A 106 -3.44 -21.78 -6.62
CA THR A 106 -2.65 -22.67 -7.49
C THR A 106 -2.37 -24.03 -6.84
N THR A 107 -2.06 -24.07 -5.54
CA THR A 107 -1.81 -25.33 -4.81
C THR A 107 -3.07 -26.11 -4.45
N SER A 108 -4.21 -25.44 -4.36
CA SER A 108 -5.50 -26.04 -3.99
C SER A 108 -6.20 -26.74 -5.15
N GLY A 109 -5.71 -26.62 -6.38
CA GLY A 109 -6.25 -27.32 -7.55
C GLY A 109 -7.66 -26.89 -7.96
N ILE A 110 -8.08 -25.69 -7.56
CA ILE A 110 -9.33 -25.05 -7.99
C ILE A 110 -9.08 -24.30 -9.30
#